data_AF-A0A3B9VJE6-F1
#
_entry.id   AF-A0A3B9VJE6-F1
#
_cell.length_a   1.000
_cell.length_b   1.000
_cell.length_c   1.000
_cell.angle_alpha   90.00
_cell.angle_beta   90.00
_cell.angle_gamma   90.00
#
_symmetry.space_group_name_H-M   'P 1'
#
loop_
_entity.id
_entity.type
_entity.pdbx_description
1 polymer ?
#
loop_
_entity_poly.entity_id
_entity_poly.type
_entity_poly.pdbx_seq_one_letter_code
_entity_poly.pdbx_strand_id
1 'polypeptide(L)'
;MSPGEIEISVDGASRKVEAGLKVTQVLEQLYPDQMKPGADAIIVCKINGELKDLWNDLTEGDVVESISISSDEGLSVLRHSTAHVLAQAVQDVFPETKLGIGPPIKDGF
;
A
#
# COMPACT_ATOMS: atom_id res chain seq x y z
N MET A 1 -21.69 -15.19 -15.29
CA MET A 1 -22.07 -13.78 -15.04
C MET A 1 -20.80 -12.99 -15.16
N SER A 2 -20.75 -11.98 -16.04
CA SER A 2 -19.66 -11.01 -15.99
C SER A 2 -19.72 -10.35 -14.61
N PRO A 3 -18.60 -10.21 -13.89
CA PRO A 3 -18.58 -9.40 -12.67
C PRO A 3 -19.15 -8.02 -12.97
N GLY A 4 -19.96 -7.49 -12.05
CA GLY A 4 -20.53 -6.15 -12.20
C GLY A 4 -19.43 -5.08 -12.23
N GLU A 5 -19.77 -3.86 -12.63
CA GLU A 5 -18.88 -2.70 -12.47
C GLU A 5 -19.25 -1.97 -11.18
N ILE A 6 -18.25 -1.39 -10.51
CA ILE A 6 -18.41 -0.43 -9.43
C ILE A 6 -17.81 0.92 -9.82
N GLU A 7 -18.39 2.00 -9.31
CA GLU A 7 -17.85 3.35 -9.47
C GLU A 7 -17.07 3.76 -8.21
N ILE A 8 -15.82 4.19 -8.38
CA ILE A 8 -14.93 4.66 -7.31
C ILE A 8 -14.26 5.97 -7.73
N SER A 9 -13.66 6.69 -6.79
CA SER A 9 -12.77 7.82 -7.08
C SER A 9 -11.33 7.40 -6.84
N VAL A 10 -10.44 7.68 -7.79
CA VAL A 10 -8.99 7.47 -7.63
C VAL A 10 -8.30 8.80 -7.85
N ASP A 11 -7.59 9.28 -6.83
CA ASP A 11 -6.86 10.56 -6.83
C ASP A 11 -7.73 11.75 -7.30
N GLY A 12 -9.00 11.74 -6.87
CA GLY A 12 -9.99 12.78 -7.17
C GLY A 12 -10.71 12.61 -8.51
N ALA A 13 -10.44 11.56 -9.28
CA ALA A 13 -11.10 11.31 -10.56
C ALA A 13 -11.98 10.05 -10.51
N SER A 14 -13.26 10.17 -10.90
CA SER A 14 -14.19 9.02 -10.97
C SER A 14 -13.71 7.98 -11.99
N ARG A 15 -13.85 6.71 -11.64
CA ARG A 15 -13.47 5.52 -12.42
C ARG A 15 -14.55 4.45 -12.27
N LYS A 16 -14.87 3.79 -13.37
CA LYS A 16 -15.61 2.52 -13.36
C LYS A 16 -14.62 1.38 -13.46
N VAL A 17 -14.69 0.45 -12.51
CA VAL A 17 -13.79 -0.70 -12.44
C VAL A 17 -14.60 -1.98 -12.24
N GLU A 18 -14.02 -3.11 -12.62
CA GLU A 18 -14.62 -4.41 -12.38
C GLU A 18 -14.73 -4.68 -10.86
N ALA A 19 -15.90 -5.14 -10.43
CA ALA A 19 -16.15 -5.48 -9.04
C ALA A 19 -15.29 -6.68 -8.61
N GLY A 20 -14.75 -6.61 -7.39
CA GLY A 20 -13.88 -7.66 -6.83
C GLY A 20 -12.40 -7.51 -7.16
N LEU A 21 -12.01 -6.45 -7.89
CA LEU A 21 -10.60 -6.08 -7.99
C LEU A 21 -10.07 -5.52 -6.67
N LYS A 22 -8.81 -5.85 -6.39
CA LYS A 22 -8.01 -5.21 -5.34
C LYS A 22 -7.50 -3.85 -5.80
N VAL A 23 -7.16 -2.99 -4.84
CA VAL A 23 -6.54 -1.68 -5.12
C VAL A 23 -5.33 -1.82 -6.05
N THR A 24 -4.42 -2.77 -5.78
CA THR A 24 -3.21 -2.98 -6.60
C THR A 24 -3.54 -3.23 -8.07
N GLN A 25 -4.61 -3.97 -8.37
CA GLN A 25 -4.98 -4.31 -9.74
C GLN A 25 -5.55 -3.09 -10.48
N VAL A 26 -6.32 -2.26 -9.78
CA VAL A 26 -6.83 -1.00 -10.34
C VAL A 26 -5.68 -0.02 -10.58
N LEU A 27 -4.76 0.13 -9.62
CA LEU A 27 -3.62 1.04 -9.76
C LEU A 27 -2.61 0.56 -10.82
N GLU A 28 -2.43 -0.74 -11.02
CA GLU A 28 -1.63 -1.27 -12.14
C GLU A 28 -2.20 -0.90 -13.50
N GLN A 29 -3.53 -0.87 -13.63
CA GLN A 29 -4.20 -0.47 -14.88
C GLN A 29 -4.08 1.03 -15.13
N LEU A 30 -4.16 1.85 -14.08
CA LEU A 30 -4.14 3.31 -14.17
C LEU A 30 -2.73 3.89 -14.24
N TYR A 31 -1.81 3.36 -13.43
CA TYR A 31 -0.46 3.88 -13.21
C TYR A 31 0.61 2.78 -13.33
N PRO A 32 0.71 2.10 -14.48
CA PRO A 32 1.56 0.92 -14.64
C PRO A 32 3.06 1.18 -14.35
N ASP A 33 3.54 2.41 -14.53
CA ASP A 33 4.93 2.76 -14.24
C ASP A 33 5.17 3.08 -12.77
N GLN A 34 4.17 3.61 -12.05
CA GLN A 34 4.25 3.87 -10.61
C GLN A 34 4.00 2.61 -9.77
N MET A 35 3.49 1.53 -10.36
CA MET A 35 3.43 0.21 -9.69
C MET A 35 4.75 -0.57 -9.78
N LYS A 36 5.77 -0.01 -10.43
CA LYS A 36 7.13 -0.58 -10.49
C LYS A 36 8.05 0.10 -9.46
N PRO A 37 9.15 -0.54 -9.04
CA PRO A 37 10.15 0.09 -8.20
C PRO A 37 10.70 1.38 -8.83
N GLY A 38 10.71 2.47 -8.06
CA GLY A 38 11.13 3.78 -8.52
C GLY A 38 10.88 4.86 -7.46
N ALA A 39 11.30 6.10 -7.73
CA ALA A 39 11.15 7.23 -6.80
C ALA A 39 9.69 7.61 -6.53
N ASP A 40 8.79 7.27 -7.47
CA ASP A 40 7.37 7.57 -7.41
C ASP A 40 6.52 6.30 -7.23
N ALA A 41 7.14 5.20 -6.80
CA ALA A 41 6.44 3.94 -6.63
C ALA A 41 5.28 4.07 -5.63
N ILE A 42 4.07 3.64 -5.99
CA ILE A 42 2.95 3.57 -5.07
C ILE A 42 3.11 2.33 -4.21
N ILE A 43 3.16 2.51 -2.88
CA ILE A 43 3.41 1.41 -1.93
C ILE A 43 2.30 1.23 -0.90
N VAL A 44 1.42 2.21 -0.77
CA VAL A 44 0.30 2.22 0.17
C VAL A 44 -0.79 3.12 -0.41
N CYS A 45 -1.99 3.03 0.14
CA CYS A 45 -3.10 3.90 -0.26
C CYS A 45 -3.90 4.34 0.96
N LYS A 46 -4.77 5.33 0.77
CA LYS A 46 -5.92 5.53 1.65
C LYS A 46 -7.18 5.08 0.94
N ILE A 47 -8.08 4.46 1.68
CA ILE A 47 -9.46 4.20 1.26
C ILE A 47 -10.36 4.93 2.25
N ASN A 48 -11.15 5.88 1.75
CA ASN A 48 -12.05 6.72 2.56
C ASN A 48 -11.32 7.42 3.73
N GLY A 49 -10.07 7.87 3.48
CA GLY A 49 -9.22 8.55 4.45
C GLY A 49 -8.44 7.63 5.42
N GLU A 50 -8.69 6.32 5.41
CA GLU A 50 -7.95 5.37 6.24
C GLU A 50 -6.76 4.76 5.47
N LEU A 51 -5.58 4.71 6.09
CA LEU A 51 -4.39 4.09 5.50
C LEU A 51 -4.57 2.56 5.39
N LYS A 52 -4.39 2.02 4.18
CA LYS A 52 -4.58 0.60 3.83
C LYS A 52 -3.48 0.10 2.90
N ASP A 53 -3.18 -1.19 2.97
CA ASP A 53 -2.31 -1.85 1.99
C ASP A 53 -3.00 -2.00 0.63
N LEU A 54 -2.21 -2.25 -0.42
CA LEU A 54 -2.70 -2.34 -1.80
C LEU A 54 -3.50 -3.63 -2.11
N TRP A 55 -3.56 -4.59 -1.18
CA TRP A 55 -4.32 -5.84 -1.30
C TRP A 55 -5.73 -5.76 -0.69
N ASN A 56 -6.19 -4.56 -0.36
CA ASN A 56 -7.55 -4.32 0.10
C ASN A 56 -8.57 -4.41 -1.07
N ASP A 57 -9.77 -4.91 -0.74
CA ASP A 57 -10.91 -4.94 -1.66
C ASP A 57 -11.46 -3.52 -1.88
N LEU A 58 -12.10 -3.34 -3.03
CA LEU A 58 -12.83 -2.11 -3.38
C LEU A 58 -14.33 -2.36 -3.41
N THR A 59 -15.07 -1.34 -2.98
CA THR A 59 -16.53 -1.31 -2.95
C THR A 59 -17.06 -0.04 -3.63
N GLU A 60 -18.34 -0.07 -4.00
CA GLU A 60 -19.03 1.06 -4.65
C GLU A 60 -18.89 2.34 -3.82
N GLY A 61 -18.42 3.41 -4.46
CA GLY A 61 -18.26 4.73 -3.88
C GLY A 61 -16.96 4.95 -3.11
N ASP A 62 -16.05 3.96 -3.05
CA ASP A 62 -14.77 4.14 -2.36
C ASP A 62 -13.94 5.28 -2.97
N VAL A 63 -13.30 6.04 -2.08
CA VAL A 63 -12.34 7.10 -2.45
C VAL A 63 -10.93 6.61 -2.15
N VAL A 64 -10.17 6.36 -3.21
CA VAL A 64 -8.80 5.88 -3.16
C VAL A 64 -7.83 7.04 -3.39
N GLU A 65 -6.88 7.20 -2.47
CA GLU A 65 -5.73 8.10 -2.64
C GLU A 65 -4.47 7.25 -2.70
N SER A 66 -3.74 7.34 -3.82
CA SER A 66 -2.47 6.65 -3.99
C SER A 66 -1.36 7.38 -3.24
N ILE A 67 -0.49 6.63 -2.55
CA ILE A 67 0.59 7.21 -1.75
C ILE A 67 1.93 6.68 -2.27
N SER A 68 2.75 7.59 -2.77
CA SER A 68 4.09 7.28 -3.26
C SER A 68 5.06 6.97 -2.12
N ILE A 69 6.08 6.19 -2.42
CA ILE A 69 7.21 5.86 -1.56
C ILE A 69 7.99 7.10 -1.07
N SER A 70 7.94 8.19 -1.83
CA SER A 70 8.62 9.46 -1.53
C SER A 70 7.82 10.41 -0.64
N SER A 71 6.54 10.14 -0.40
CA SER A 71 5.72 10.90 0.54
C SER A 71 6.09 10.59 2.01
N ASP A 72 5.78 11.51 2.93
CA ASP A 72 6.06 11.30 4.37
C ASP A 72 5.36 10.04 4.92
N GLU A 73 4.11 9.79 4.52
CA GLU A 73 3.34 8.61 4.93
C GLU A 73 3.91 7.33 4.30
N GLY A 74 4.24 7.36 3.01
CA GLY A 74 4.89 6.26 2.31
C GLY A 74 6.25 5.90 2.94
N LEU A 75 7.09 6.90 3.22
CA LEU A 75 8.38 6.70 3.89
C LEU A 75 8.20 6.07 5.28
N SER A 76 7.19 6.49 6.05
CA SER A 76 6.87 5.90 7.34
C SER A 76 6.51 4.40 7.23
N VAL A 77 5.66 4.04 6.26
CA VAL A 77 5.27 2.64 5.99
C VAL A 77 6.45 1.81 5.50
N LEU A 78 7.28 2.37 4.62
CA LEU A 78 8.49 1.71 4.13
C LEU A 78 9.43 1.39 5.29
N ARG A 79 9.70 2.37 6.16
CA ARG A 79 10.59 2.21 7.33
C ARG A 79 10.08 1.14 8.28
N HIS A 80 8.78 1.12 8.54
CA HIS A 80 8.16 0.07 9.35
C HIS A 80 8.33 -1.31 8.72
N SER A 81 8.06 -1.43 7.41
CA SER A 81 8.27 -2.68 6.66
C SER A 81 9.74 -3.15 6.75
N THR A 82 10.71 -2.24 6.64
CA THR A 82 12.13 -2.58 6.78
C THR A 82 12.51 -2.99 8.20
N ALA A 83 11.83 -2.49 9.24
CA ALA A 83 11.99 -2.96 10.61
C ALA A 83 11.58 -4.43 10.76
N HIS A 84 10.48 -4.82 10.12
CA HIS A 84 10.05 -6.21 10.08
C HIS A 84 11.05 -7.11 9.34
N VAL A 85 11.60 -6.66 8.20
CA VAL A 85 12.62 -7.41 7.46
C VAL A 85 13.86 -7.64 8.34
N LEU A 86 14.33 -6.62 9.07
CA LEU A 86 15.44 -6.78 10.01
C LEU A 86 15.10 -7.78 11.12
N ALA A 87 13.91 -7.65 11.72
CA ALA A 87 13.46 -8.52 12.80
C ALA A 87 13.44 -10.00 12.36
N GLN A 88 12.90 -10.28 11.16
CA GLN A 88 12.87 -11.61 10.59
C GLN A 88 14.29 -12.15 10.32
N ALA A 89 15.16 -11.34 9.70
CA ALA A 89 16.54 -11.75 9.43
C ALA A 89 17.34 -12.04 10.72
N VAL A 90 17.12 -11.27 11.79
CA VAL A 90 17.73 -11.54 13.09
C VAL A 90 17.22 -12.85 13.70
N GLN A 91 15.93 -13.14 13.59
CA GLN A 91 15.38 -14.41 14.09
C GLN A 91 15.88 -15.61 13.28
N ASP A 92 16.07 -15.46 11.96
CA ASP A 92 16.62 -16.52 11.11
C ASP A 92 18.06 -16.89 11.53
N VAL A 93 18.87 -15.89 11.91
CA VAL A 93 20.26 -16.11 12.35
C VAL A 93 20.34 -16.51 13.83
N PHE A 94 19.46 -15.97 14.66
CA PHE A 94 19.41 -16.17 16.11
C PHE A 94 17.99 -16.57 16.55
N PRO A 95 17.62 -17.86 16.46
CA PRO A 95 16.24 -18.33 16.65
C PRO A 95 15.64 -18.00 18.03
N GLU A 96 16.47 -17.90 19.07
CA GLU A 96 16.03 -17.59 20.44
C GLU A 96 15.77 -16.08 20.68
N THR A 97 15.93 -15.24 19.65
CA THR A 97 15.74 -13.78 19.77
C THR A 97 14.27 -13.44 20.05
N LYS A 98 14.06 -12.65 21.11
CA LYS A 98 12.74 -12.10 21.46
C LYS A 98 12.61 -10.70 20.89
N LEU A 99 11.63 -10.49 20.02
CA LEU A 99 11.38 -9.19 19.40
C LEU A 99 10.65 -8.24 20.36
N GLY A 100 11.06 -6.97 20.34
CA GLY A 100 10.42 -5.86 21.03
C GLY A 100 9.56 -5.01 20.09
N ILE A 101 9.57 -3.69 20.27
CA ILE A 101 8.87 -2.72 19.42
C ILE A 101 9.88 -2.08 18.45
N GLY A 102 9.55 -2.02 17.16
CA GLY A 102 10.37 -1.36 16.13
C GLY A 102 9.55 -0.36 15.31
N PRO A 103 9.27 0.83 15.86
CA PRO A 103 8.44 1.83 15.18
C PRO A 103 9.27 2.61 14.14
N PRO A 104 8.66 3.06 13.03
CA PRO A 104 9.35 4.00 12.14
C PRO A 104 9.64 5.32 12.87
N ILE A 105 10.80 5.92 12.58
CA ILE A 105 11.22 7.23 13.09
C ILE A 105 11.59 8.18 11.94
N LYS A 106 11.90 9.44 12.28
CA LYS A 106 12.15 10.51 11.30
C LYS A 106 13.19 10.16 10.24
N ASP A 107 14.25 9.44 10.61
CA ASP A 107 15.39 9.14 9.75
C ASP A 107 15.74 7.64 9.74
N GLY A 108 14.78 6.76 10.08
CA GLY A 108 15.00 5.30 10.18
C GLY A 108 13.82 4.53 10.78
N PHE A 109 14.12 3.44 11.48
CA PHE A 109 13.21 2.65 12.30
C PHE A 109 13.96 2.07 13.49
#